data_AF-A0AAN9E893-F1
#
_entry.id   AF-A0AAN9E893-F1
#
_cell.length_a   1.000
_cell.length_b   1.000
_cell.length_c   1.000
_cell.angle_alpha   90.00
_cell.angle_beta   90.00
_cell.angle_gamma   90.00
#
_symmetry.space_group_name_H-M   'P 1'
#
loop_
_entity.id
_entity.type
_entity.pdbx_description
1 polymer ?
#
loop_
_entity_poly.entity_id
_entity_poly.type
_entity_poly.pdbx_seq_one_letter_code
_entity_poly.pdbx_strand_id
1 'polypeptide(L)'
;MTIHNAAQASSSNTDNRLWQKLWKVHSHPRCKDLIWLACKNILPVRANLLHRGVQVAPFCPLCGDKAEFVSHALLQCREVAPVWFASPLSIHIPVQDEIDFSTWLFYMISNCDSSTTSTIFEISWALWGRRNDWVHNSRQLL
;
A
#
# COMPACT_ATOMS: atom_id res chain seq x y z
N MET A 1 17.87 40.23 9.13
CA MET A 1 17.03 39.01 9.10
C MET A 1 17.72 38.00 8.21
N THR A 2 18.46 37.08 8.82
CA THR A 2 19.23 36.07 8.10
C THR A 2 18.31 34.89 7.78
N ILE A 3 18.06 34.64 6.49
CA ILE A 3 17.36 33.44 6.04
C ILE A 3 18.36 32.28 6.13
N HIS A 4 18.15 31.37 7.09
CA HIS A 4 18.86 30.10 7.12
C HIS A 4 18.25 29.16 6.08
N ASN A 5 18.97 29.01 4.96
CA ASN A 5 18.76 27.94 4.00
C ASN A 5 19.31 26.64 4.63
N ALA A 6 18.45 25.84 5.25
CA ALA A 6 18.82 24.51 5.69
C ALA A 6 18.69 23.53 4.51
N ALA A 7 19.83 23.20 3.90
CA ALA A 7 19.94 22.15 2.92
C ALA A 7 19.48 20.81 3.53
N GLN A 8 18.43 20.19 2.96
CA GLN A 8 18.06 18.80 3.23
C GLN A 8 19.09 17.86 2.60
N ALA A 9 20.07 17.45 3.41
CA ALA A 9 21.04 16.41 3.05
C ALA A 9 20.94 15.26 4.05
N SER A 10 19.87 14.46 3.98
CA SER A 10 19.74 13.20 4.75
C SER A 10 18.72 12.18 4.20
N SER A 11 17.89 12.52 3.21
CA SER A 11 16.83 11.63 2.70
C SER A 11 17.36 10.46 1.87
N SER A 12 18.38 10.69 1.02
CA SER A 12 18.83 9.70 0.03
C SER A 12 19.39 8.42 0.64
N ASN A 13 20.06 8.50 1.79
CA ASN A 13 20.73 7.34 2.40
C ASN A 13 19.74 6.45 3.18
N THR A 14 18.76 7.06 3.84
CA THR A 14 17.68 6.34 4.55
C THR A 14 16.76 5.65 3.54
N ASP A 15 16.37 6.35 2.48
CA ASP A 15 15.55 5.77 1.40
C ASP A 15 16.26 4.57 0.78
N ASN A 16 17.56 4.70 0.46
CA ASN A 16 18.34 3.61 -0.15
C ASN A 16 18.41 2.37 0.77
N ARG A 17 18.60 2.55 2.08
CA ARG A 17 18.57 1.44 3.05
C ARG A 17 17.20 0.76 3.13
N LEU A 18 16.12 1.53 3.08
CA LEU A 18 14.75 0.98 3.10
C LEU A 18 14.45 0.18 1.82
N TRP A 19 14.85 0.69 0.65
CA TRP A 19 14.73 -0.05 -0.61
C TRP A 19 15.54 -1.35 -0.58
N GLN A 20 16.77 -1.32 -0.04
CA GLN A 20 17.57 -2.53 0.13
C GLN A 20 16.88 -3.56 1.03
N LYS A 21 16.23 -3.13 2.12
CA LYS A 21 15.45 -4.03 2.98
C LYS A 21 14.25 -4.61 2.24
N LEU A 22 13.49 -3.79 1.52
CA LEU A 22 12.33 -4.23 0.72
C LEU A 22 12.72 -5.33 -0.28
N TRP A 23 13.82 -5.15 -1.01
CA TRP A 23 14.25 -6.13 -2.00
C TRP A 23 14.76 -7.44 -1.38
N LYS A 24 15.21 -7.41 -0.11
CA LYS A 24 15.67 -8.59 0.65
C LYS A 24 14.54 -9.41 1.28
N VAL A 25 13.29 -8.91 1.32
CA VAL A 25 12.13 -9.66 1.85
C VAL A 25 11.98 -10.99 1.11
N HIS A 26 11.66 -12.08 1.82
CA HIS A 26 11.50 -13.40 1.22
C HIS A 26 10.09 -13.59 0.64
N SER A 27 9.79 -12.88 -0.45
CA SER A 27 8.49 -12.95 -1.13
C SER A 27 8.66 -13.15 -2.64
N HIS A 28 7.58 -13.58 -3.29
CA HIS A 28 7.56 -13.70 -4.74
C HIS A 28 7.88 -12.35 -5.43
N PRO A 29 8.64 -12.35 -6.54
CA PRO A 29 9.02 -11.11 -7.25
C PRO A 29 7.83 -10.18 -7.54
N ARG A 30 6.70 -10.76 -7.98
CA ARG A 30 5.46 -10.01 -8.26
C ARG A 30 4.93 -9.23 -7.06
N CYS A 31 5.06 -9.78 -5.85
CA CYS A 31 4.65 -9.08 -4.64
C CYS A 31 5.57 -7.88 -4.37
N LYS A 32 6.89 -8.04 -4.56
CA LYS A 32 7.86 -6.94 -4.41
C LYS A 32 7.62 -5.83 -5.42
N ASP A 33 7.35 -6.19 -6.68
CA ASP A 33 7.04 -5.24 -7.74
C ASP A 33 5.80 -4.42 -7.37
N LEU A 34 4.71 -5.09 -6.95
CA LEU A 34 3.51 -4.40 -6.51
C LEU A 34 3.79 -3.44 -5.35
N ILE A 35 4.51 -3.90 -4.34
CA ILE A 35 4.85 -3.11 -3.17
C ILE A 35 5.69 -1.89 -3.56
N TRP A 36 6.64 -2.06 -4.47
CA TRP A 36 7.41 -0.95 -5.02
C TRP A 36 6.52 0.05 -5.78
N LEU A 37 5.61 -0.44 -6.64
CA LEU A 37 4.63 0.41 -7.34
C LEU A 37 3.71 1.16 -6.36
N ALA A 38 3.31 0.51 -5.26
CA ALA A 38 2.50 1.10 -4.20
C ALA A 38 3.25 2.23 -3.49
N CYS A 39 4.51 1.99 -3.09
CA CYS A 39 5.34 3.00 -2.44
C CYS A 39 5.71 4.17 -3.35
N LYS A 40 5.77 3.94 -4.67
CA LYS A 40 5.94 5.02 -5.66
C LYS A 40 4.64 5.73 -6.02
N ASN A 41 3.52 5.35 -5.42
CA ASN A 41 2.18 5.86 -5.71
C ASN A 41 1.84 5.83 -7.22
N ILE A 42 2.17 4.73 -7.89
CA ILE A 42 1.94 4.56 -9.34
C ILE A 42 0.90 3.51 -9.67
N LEU A 43 0.34 2.82 -8.67
CA LEU A 43 -0.77 1.89 -8.85
C LEU A 43 -1.99 2.57 -9.49
N PRO A 44 -2.75 1.87 -10.35
CA PRO A 44 -3.95 2.38 -11.01
C PRO A 44 -5.18 2.39 -10.07
N VAL A 45 -5.03 2.97 -8.88
CA VAL A 45 -6.16 3.35 -8.01
C VAL A 45 -6.93 4.52 -8.60
N ARG A 46 -8.20 4.71 -8.25
CA ARG A 46 -9.05 5.79 -8.82
C ARG A 46 -8.40 7.16 -8.71
N ALA A 47 -7.78 7.51 -7.57
CA ALA A 47 -7.11 8.80 -7.41
C ALA A 47 -6.02 9.03 -8.46
N ASN A 48 -5.18 8.02 -8.72
CA ASN A 48 -4.09 8.11 -9.69
C ASN A 48 -4.60 8.11 -11.15
N LEU A 49 -5.69 7.39 -11.43
CA LEU A 49 -6.35 7.40 -12.75
C LEU A 49 -6.97 8.77 -13.06
N LEU A 50 -7.68 9.35 -12.09
CA LEU A 50 -8.23 10.71 -12.19
C LEU A 50 -7.13 11.76 -12.39
N HIS A 51 -6.04 11.67 -11.63
CA HIS A 51 -4.89 12.55 -11.79
C HIS A 51 -4.28 12.49 -13.21
N ARG A 52 -4.38 11.33 -13.88
CA ARG A 52 -3.94 11.12 -15.27
C ARG A 52 -5.01 11.46 -16.32
N GLY A 53 -6.15 12.03 -15.91
CA GLY A 53 -7.23 12.46 -16.81
C GLY A 53 -8.20 11.36 -17.24
N VAL A 54 -8.08 10.15 -16.68
CA VAL A 54 -9.01 9.04 -17.00
C VAL A 54 -10.34 9.28 -16.28
N GLN A 55 -11.44 9.28 -17.04
CA GLN A 55 -12.78 9.49 -16.50
C GLN A 55 -13.28 8.23 -15.76
N VAL A 56 -13.16 8.25 -14.43
CA VAL A 56 -13.64 7.17 -13.54
C VAL A 56 -14.27 7.76 -12.29
N ALA A 57 -15.18 7.02 -11.65
CA ALA A 57 -15.67 7.41 -10.33
C ALA A 57 -14.51 7.44 -9.32
N PRO A 58 -14.48 8.39 -8.36
CA PRO A 58 -13.39 8.51 -7.38
C PRO A 58 -13.42 7.41 -6.31
N PHE A 59 -14.57 6.75 -6.14
CA PHE A 59 -14.81 5.82 -5.04
C PHE A 59 -14.10 4.49 -5.23
N CYS A 60 -13.66 3.90 -4.11
CA CYS A 60 -13.09 2.57 -4.07
C CYS A 60 -14.05 1.56 -4.70
N PRO A 61 -13.60 0.75 -5.68
CA PRO A 61 -14.46 -0.23 -6.33
C PRO A 61 -14.98 -1.30 -5.38
N LEU A 62 -14.24 -1.61 -4.31
CA LEU A 62 -14.63 -2.63 -3.34
C LEU A 62 -15.71 -2.14 -2.37
N CYS A 63 -15.51 -0.99 -1.71
CA CYS A 63 -16.48 -0.49 -0.71
C CYS A 63 -17.50 0.51 -1.26
N GLY A 64 -17.22 1.16 -2.39
CA GLY A 64 -18.11 2.16 -3.01
C GLY A 64 -18.31 3.46 -2.22
N ASP A 65 -17.54 3.69 -1.15
CA ASP A 65 -17.86 4.72 -0.14
C ASP A 65 -16.79 5.83 -0.05
N LYS A 66 -15.53 5.45 0.18
CA LYS A 66 -14.42 6.41 0.28
C LYS A 66 -13.64 6.52 -1.04
N ALA A 67 -12.96 7.64 -1.24
CA ALA A 67 -12.05 7.83 -2.38
C ALA A 67 -10.92 6.78 -2.38
N GLU A 68 -10.58 6.24 -3.54
CA GLU A 68 -9.55 5.19 -3.66
C GLU A 68 -8.14 5.77 -3.79
N PHE A 69 -7.44 5.82 -2.66
CA PHE A 69 -5.98 5.99 -2.59
C PHE A 69 -5.28 4.64 -2.38
N VAL A 70 -3.96 4.58 -2.51
CA VAL A 70 -3.17 3.35 -2.28
C VAL A 70 -3.37 2.79 -0.88
N SER A 71 -3.30 3.63 0.16
CA SER A 71 -3.54 3.23 1.55
C SER A 71 -4.95 2.71 1.75
N HIS A 72 -5.96 3.32 1.12
CA HIS A 72 -7.32 2.83 1.17
C HIS A 72 -7.45 1.45 0.49
N ALA A 73 -6.92 1.30 -0.73
CA ALA A 73 -7.02 0.07 -1.50
C ALA A 73 -6.30 -1.13 -0.83
N LEU A 74 -5.20 -0.89 -0.11
CA LEU A 74 -4.39 -1.95 0.47
C LEU A 74 -4.54 -2.12 1.99
N LEU A 75 -5.01 -1.12 2.73
CA LEU A 75 -5.09 -1.15 4.20
C LEU A 75 -6.48 -0.78 4.71
N GLN A 76 -6.97 0.42 4.36
CA GLN A 76 -8.03 1.09 5.13
C GLN A 76 -9.45 0.90 4.58
N CYS A 77 -9.60 0.26 3.43
CA CYS A 77 -10.92 -0.10 2.91
C CYS A 77 -11.63 -1.04 3.90
N ARG A 78 -12.92 -0.79 4.17
CA ARG A 78 -13.70 -1.63 5.09
C ARG A 78 -13.82 -3.09 4.63
N GLU A 79 -13.64 -3.34 3.34
CA GLU A 79 -13.61 -4.67 2.74
C GLU A 79 -12.20 -5.30 2.72
N VAL A 80 -11.19 -4.57 3.22
CA VAL A 80 -9.77 -4.95 3.21
C VAL A 80 -9.21 -5.05 4.63
N ALA A 81 -9.51 -4.09 5.49
CA ALA A 81 -9.07 -4.09 6.89
C ALA A 81 -9.40 -5.39 7.65
N PRO A 82 -10.58 -6.04 7.47
CA PRO A 82 -10.86 -7.32 8.10
C PRO A 82 -9.93 -8.46 7.65
N VAL A 83 -9.40 -8.42 6.43
CA VAL A 83 -8.45 -9.44 5.93
C VAL A 83 -7.14 -9.38 6.71
N TRP A 84 -6.66 -8.19 7.03
CA TRP A 84 -5.48 -8.01 7.87
C TRP A 84 -5.66 -8.59 9.27
N PHE A 85 -6.83 -8.38 9.87
CA PHE A 85 -7.17 -8.93 11.18
C PHE A 85 -7.40 -10.45 11.17
N ALA A 86 -8.07 -10.97 10.14
CA ALA A 86 -8.32 -12.41 10.00
C ALA A 86 -7.09 -13.21 9.55
N SER A 87 -6.05 -12.53 9.09
CA SER A 87 -4.78 -13.18 8.72
C SER A 87 -4.01 -13.69 9.95
N PRO A 88 -3.00 -14.55 9.74
CA PRO A 88 -2.08 -14.96 10.82
C PRO A 88 -1.36 -13.80 11.52
N LEU A 89 -1.39 -12.59 10.95
CA LEU A 89 -0.75 -11.40 11.53
C LEU A 89 -1.66 -10.67 12.53
N SER A 90 -2.97 -10.89 12.48
CA SER A 90 -3.95 -10.24 13.37
C SER A 90 -3.80 -8.71 13.48
N ILE A 91 -3.43 -8.06 12.37
CA ILE A 91 -3.14 -6.61 12.35
C ILE A 91 -4.46 -5.84 12.36
N HIS A 92 -4.64 -4.98 13.36
CA HIS A 92 -5.75 -4.05 13.42
C HIS A 92 -5.40 -2.76 12.67
N ILE A 93 -6.04 -2.52 11.52
CA ILE A 93 -5.85 -1.29 10.75
C ILE A 93 -6.82 -0.21 11.25
N PRO A 94 -6.35 0.97 11.71
CA PRO A 94 -7.24 2.06 12.06
C PRO A 94 -7.81 2.69 10.77
N VAL A 95 -9.07 2.37 10.48
CA VAL A 95 -9.78 2.82 9.25
C VAL A 95 -10.24 4.29 9.29
N GLN A 96 -10.14 4.94 10.46
CA GLN A 96 -10.52 6.34 10.67
C GLN A 96 -9.33 7.31 10.58
N ASP A 97 -8.12 6.83 10.82
CA ASP A 97 -6.91 7.65 10.76
C ASP A 97 -6.43 7.81 9.31
N GLU A 98 -5.60 8.80 9.01
CA GLU A 98 -4.90 8.85 7.72
C GLU A 98 -3.59 8.06 7.82
N ILE A 99 -3.44 7.03 6.99
CA ILE A 99 -2.22 6.23 6.92
C ILE A 99 -1.57 6.44 5.56
N ASP A 100 -0.28 6.78 5.57
CA ASP A 100 0.56 6.64 4.38
C ASP A 100 1.07 5.20 4.28
N PHE A 101 0.80 4.57 3.12
CA PHE A 101 1.16 3.17 2.89
C PHE A 101 2.67 2.93 3.00
N SER A 102 3.49 3.83 2.46
CA SER A 102 4.95 3.68 2.45
C SER A 102 5.53 3.75 3.86
N THR A 103 5.07 4.73 4.64
CA THR A 103 5.46 4.93 6.04
C THR A 103 5.09 3.72 6.87
N TRP A 104 3.85 3.23 6.74
CA TRP A 104 3.40 2.01 7.42
C TRP A 104 4.25 0.80 7.04
N LEU A 105 4.47 0.57 5.75
CA LEU A 105 5.23 -0.58 5.27
C LEU A 105 6.69 -0.54 5.76
N PHE A 106 7.36 0.61 5.69
CA PHE A 106 8.75 0.74 6.13
C PHE A 106 8.90 0.56 7.64
N TYR A 107 7.89 0.95 8.42
CA TYR A 107 7.81 0.61 9.83
C TYR A 107 7.72 -0.91 10.01
N MET A 108 6.82 -1.60 9.30
CA MET A 108 6.68 -3.06 9.41
C MET A 108 7.96 -3.80 8.99
N ILE A 109 8.59 -3.41 7.87
CA ILE A 109 9.86 -3.99 7.39
C ILE A 109 11.00 -3.80 8.40
N SER A 110 10.96 -2.72 9.19
CA SER A 110 12.03 -2.42 10.14
C SER A 110 11.83 -3.04 11.52
N ASN A 111 10.60 -3.42 11.86
CA ASN A 111 10.23 -3.84 13.22
C ASN A 111 9.65 -5.26 13.30
N CYS A 112 9.48 -5.94 12.18
CA CYS A 112 8.98 -7.31 12.14
C CYS A 112 9.99 -8.28 11.53
N ASP A 113 9.81 -9.58 11.80
CA ASP A 113 10.65 -10.62 11.24
C ASP A 113 10.41 -10.89 9.74
N SER A 114 11.27 -11.72 9.15
CA SER A 114 11.19 -12.08 7.73
C SER A 114 9.89 -12.80 7.36
N SER A 115 9.32 -13.61 8.25
CA SER A 115 8.07 -14.33 7.99
C SER A 115 6.91 -13.34 7.93
N THR A 116 6.78 -12.49 8.93
CA THR A 116 5.75 -11.44 9.03
C THR A 116 5.80 -10.50 7.83
N THR A 117 7.00 -10.01 7.48
CA THR A 117 7.16 -9.11 6.33
C THR A 117 6.83 -9.79 5.00
N SER A 118 7.14 -11.07 4.85
CA SER A 118 6.76 -11.84 3.65
C SER A 118 5.24 -12.01 3.53
N THR A 119 4.57 -12.34 4.64
CA THR A 119 3.10 -12.43 4.70
C THR A 119 2.44 -11.08 4.38
N ILE A 120 3.01 -9.96 4.82
CA ILE A 120 2.51 -8.61 4.45
C ILE A 120 2.53 -8.39 2.93
N PHE A 121 3.61 -8.80 2.26
CA PHE A 121 3.75 -8.66 0.81
C PHE A 121 2.73 -9.53 0.07
N GLU A 122 2.52 -10.75 0.54
CA GLU A 122 1.58 -11.70 -0.04
C GLU A 122 0.12 -11.27 0.13
N ILE A 123 -0.26 -10.80 1.33
CA ILE A 123 -1.60 -10.25 1.58
C ILE A 123 -1.84 -9.03 0.71
N SER A 124 -0.88 -8.10 0.63
CA SER A 124 -0.99 -6.91 -0.22
C SER A 124 -1.20 -7.29 -1.70
N TRP A 125 -0.48 -8.31 -2.18
CA TRP A 125 -0.65 -8.85 -3.52
C TRP A 125 -2.03 -9.47 -3.75
N ALA A 126 -2.50 -10.31 -2.83
CA ALA A 126 -3.82 -10.94 -2.92
C ALA A 126 -4.95 -9.90 -2.90
N LEU A 127 -4.86 -8.87 -2.03
CA LEU A 127 -5.82 -7.77 -1.96
C LEU A 127 -5.87 -6.97 -3.25
N TRP A 128 -4.71 -6.66 -3.82
CA TRP A 128 -4.64 -5.98 -5.11
C TRP A 128 -5.24 -6.82 -6.24
N GLY A 129 -4.97 -8.13 -6.25
CA GLY A 129 -5.59 -9.09 -7.16
C GLY A 129 -7.11 -9.06 -7.06
N ARG A 130 -7.65 -9.21 -5.85
CA ARG A 130 -9.10 -9.15 -5.57
C ARG A 130 -9.72 -7.83 -6.07
N ARG A 131 -9.05 -6.71 -5.82
CA ARG A 131 -9.49 -5.39 -6.33
C ARG A 131 -9.52 -5.37 -7.86
N ASN A 132 -8.49 -5.86 -8.53
CA ASN A 132 -8.44 -5.87 -9.99
C ASN A 132 -9.50 -6.80 -10.59
N ASP A 133 -9.73 -7.95 -9.98
CA ASP A 133 -10.79 -8.87 -10.39
C ASP A 133 -12.17 -8.21 -10.27
N TRP A 134 -12.41 -7.42 -9.23
CA TRP A 134 -13.64 -6.63 -9.15
C TRP A 134 -13.77 -5.65 -10.32
N VAL A 135 -12.71 -4.90 -10.61
CA VAL A 135 -12.72 -3.86 -11.65
C VAL A 135 -12.87 -4.43 -13.05
N HIS A 136 -12.25 -5.58 -13.35
CA HIS A 136 -12.19 -6.14 -14.70
C HIS A 136 -13.17 -7.28 -14.95
N ASN A 137 -13.52 -8.05 -13.92
CA ASN A 137 -14.34 -9.26 -14.04
C ASN A 137 -15.66 -9.19 -13.26
N SER A 138 -15.91 -8.12 -12.49
CA SER A 138 -17.11 -7.92 -11.68
C SER A 138 -17.45 -9.08 -10.73
N ARG A 139 -16.46 -9.84 -10.24
CA ARG A 139 -16.68 -10.97 -9.32
C ARG A 139 -16.47 -10.56 -7.86
N GLN A 140 -17.48 -10.85 -7.02
CA GLN A 140 -17.28 -11.11 -5.59
C GLN A 140 -16.64 -12.50 -5.47
N LEU A 141 -15.34 -12.56 -5.18
CA LEU A 141 -14.80 -13.78 -4.57
C LEU A 141 -15.19 -13.74 -3.10
N LEU A 142 -16.17 -14.60 -2.77
CA LEU A 142 -16.63 -14.94 -1.43
C LEU A 142 -15.54 -15.66 -0.65
#